data_AF-A0A7S3RZ42-F1
#
_entry.id   AF-A0A7S3RZ42-F1
#
_cell.length_a   1.000
_cell.length_b   1.000
_cell.length_c   1.000
_cell.angle_alpha   90.00
_cell.angle_beta   90.00
_cell.angle_gamma   90.00
#
_symmetry.space_group_name_H-M   'P 1'
#
loop_
_entity.id
_entity.type
_entity.pdbx_description
1 polymer ?
#
loop_
_entity_poly.entity_id
_entity_poly.type
_entity_poly.pdbx_seq_one_letter_code
_entity_poly.pdbx_strand_id
1 'polypeptide(L)'
;MGDYDEAKKFFDHYSEVDEEMLRVREIVLANKLPRRIELQPNLFHKDDKVEYKGYNDTLEGVVESFLDRWEGGFLQDVYDEWNKHAEKIRY
;
A
#
# COMPACT_ATOMS: atom_id res chain seq x y z
N MET A 1 12.58 -24.37 14.39
CA MET A 1 13.81 -24.74 13.67
C MET A 1 14.00 -23.68 12.59
N GLY A 2 15.03 -22.83 12.71
CA GLY A 2 15.32 -21.73 11.79
C GLY A 2 16.64 -22.00 11.08
N ASP A 3 16.68 -23.10 10.33
CA ASP A 3 17.86 -23.47 9.53
C ASP A 3 17.96 -22.54 8.32
N TYR A 4 18.61 -21.40 8.55
CA TYR A 4 18.73 -20.33 7.58
C TYR A 4 19.52 -20.75 6.35
N ASP A 5 20.60 -21.51 6.54
CA ASP A 5 21.53 -21.83 5.45
C ASP A 5 20.86 -22.74 4.41
N GLU A 6 20.14 -23.77 4.86
CA GLU A 6 19.42 -24.65 3.94
C GLU A 6 18.17 -23.97 3.35
N ALA A 7 17.44 -23.19 4.14
CA ALA A 7 16.29 -22.44 3.64
C ALA A 7 16.69 -21.42 2.56
N LYS A 8 17.82 -20.73 2.74
CA LYS A 8 18.33 -19.76 1.77
C LYS A 8 18.72 -20.43 0.46
N LYS A 9 19.49 -21.53 0.51
CA LYS A 9 19.88 -22.28 -0.71
C LYS A 9 18.66 -22.72 -1.51
N PHE A 10 17.65 -23.26 -0.83
CA PHE A 10 16.41 -23.67 -1.47
C PHE A 10 15.67 -22.49 -2.11
N PHE A 11 15.48 -21.39 -1.36
CA PHE A 11 14.75 -20.22 -1.86
C PHE A 11 15.48 -19.55 -3.03
N ASP A 12 16.79 -19.33 -2.92
CA ASP A 12 17.60 -18.70 -3.97
C ASP A 12 17.50 -19.48 -5.29
N HIS A 13 17.60 -20.82 -5.23
CA HIS A 13 17.54 -21.66 -6.43
C HIS A 13 16.22 -21.52 -7.20
N TYR A 14 15.08 -21.55 -6.49
CA TYR A 14 13.75 -21.47 -7.13
C TYR A 14 13.26 -20.04 -7.40
N SER A 15 13.91 -19.03 -6.81
CA SER A 15 13.61 -17.61 -7.06
C SER A 15 14.55 -16.96 -8.05
N GLU A 16 15.57 -17.69 -8.53
CA GLU A 16 16.48 -17.24 -9.60
C GLU A 16 15.70 -16.95 -10.89
N VAL A 17 16.00 -15.81 -11.51
CA VAL A 17 15.38 -15.37 -12.76
C VAL A 17 16.42 -15.53 -13.87
N ASP A 18 16.22 -16.52 -14.74
CA ASP A 18 17.11 -16.80 -15.86
C ASP A 18 16.85 -15.91 -17.09
N GLU A 19 17.68 -16.07 -18.12
CA GLU A 19 17.59 -15.33 -19.38
C GLU A 19 16.26 -15.55 -20.13
N GLU A 20 15.64 -16.72 -20.00
CA GLU A 20 14.34 -16.98 -20.63
C GLU A 20 13.23 -16.21 -19.90
N MET A 21 13.23 -16.24 -18.58
CA MET A 21 12.30 -15.47 -17.76
C MET A 21 12.47 -13.96 -17.96
N LEU A 22 13.70 -13.46 -18.16
CA LEU A 22 13.95 -12.06 -18.49
C LEU A 22 13.34 -11.66 -19.84
N ARG A 23 13.41 -12.52 -20.87
CA ARG A 23 12.72 -12.28 -22.15
C ARG A 23 11.20 -12.27 -21.99
N VAL A 24 10.64 -13.20 -21.20
CA VAL A 24 9.20 -13.23 -20.90
C VAL A 24 8.77 -11.99 -20.09
N ARG A 25 9.62 -11.48 -19.20
CA ARG A 25 9.35 -10.30 -18.38
C ARG A 25 9.06 -9.07 -19.25
N GLU A 26 9.70 -8.92 -20.40
CA GLU A 26 9.41 -7.81 -21.33
C GLU A 26 7.95 -7.84 -21.80
N ILE A 27 7.45 -9.03 -22.15
CA ILE A 27 6.05 -9.25 -22.57
C ILE A 27 5.10 -8.97 -21.39
N VAL A 28 5.43 -9.46 -20.20
CA VAL A 28 4.62 -9.24 -18.98
C VAL A 28 4.52 -7.75 -18.66
N LEU A 29 5.62 -7.01 -18.74
CA LEU A 29 5.63 -5.57 -18.48
C LEU A 29 4.83 -4.80 -19.53
N ALA A 30 4.93 -5.17 -20.80
CA ALA A 30 4.15 -4.56 -21.87
C ALA A 30 2.62 -4.73 -21.67
N ASN A 31 2.21 -5.80 -20.97
CA ASN A 31 0.82 -6.12 -20.69
C ASN A 31 0.41 -5.89 -19.22
N LYS A 32 1.25 -5.21 -18.43
CA LYS A 32 0.99 -4.99 -17.01
C LYS A 32 -0.21 -4.08 -16.83
N LEU A 33 -1.23 -4.58 -16.13
CA LEU A 33 -2.37 -3.77 -15.70
C LEU A 33 -1.99 -2.92 -14.47
N PRO A 34 -2.50 -1.68 -14.37
CA PRO A 34 -2.42 -0.90 -13.15
C PRO A 34 -2.99 -1.69 -11.96
N ARG A 35 -2.39 -1.53 -10.78
CA ARG A 35 -2.95 -2.11 -9.55
C ARG A 35 -4.25 -1.39 -9.22
N ARG A 36 -5.30 -2.16 -8.91
CA ARG A 36 -6.57 -1.61 -8.45
C ARG A 36 -6.35 -0.80 -7.17
N ILE A 37 -7.01 0.35 -7.09
CA ILE A 37 -7.13 1.14 -5.86
C ILE A 37 -8.37 0.63 -5.13
N GLU A 38 -8.22 0.30 -3.85
CA GLU A 38 -9.33 -0.17 -3.02
C GLU A 38 -9.93 0.98 -2.22
N LEU A 39 -11.20 1.27 -2.46
CA LEU A 39 -11.98 2.23 -1.69
C LEU A 39 -12.52 1.58 -0.42
N GLN A 40 -12.16 2.14 0.73
CA GLN A 40 -12.62 1.66 2.03
C GLN A 40 -13.66 2.62 2.63
N PRO A 41 -14.74 2.09 3.22
CA PRO A 41 -15.68 2.91 3.97
C PRO A 41 -15.10 3.35 5.31
N ASN A 42 -15.70 4.37 5.92
CA ASN A 42 -15.36 4.82 7.27
C ASN A 42 -16.50 4.50 8.24
N LEU A 43 -16.15 4.36 9.52
CA LEU A 43 -17.08 4.23 10.63
C LEU A 43 -16.96 5.45 11.54
N PHE A 44 -18.08 6.05 11.90
CA PHE A 44 -18.13 7.22 12.77
C PHE A 44 -18.87 6.89 14.05
N HIS A 45 -18.41 7.42 15.18
CA HIS A 45 -19.13 7.32 16.44
C HIS A 45 -19.97 8.58 16.66
N LYS A 46 -21.29 8.43 16.79
CA LYS A 46 -22.22 9.53 17.00
C LYS A 46 -23.35 9.09 17.94
N ASP A 47 -23.57 9.86 19.01
CA ASP A 47 -24.66 9.64 19.97
C ASP A 47 -24.77 8.16 20.44
N ASP A 48 -23.64 7.59 20.88
CA ASP A 48 -23.48 6.19 21.32
C ASP A 48 -23.80 5.12 20.26
N LYS A 49 -23.73 5.48 18.98
CA LYS A 49 -23.92 4.58 17.84
C LYS A 49 -22.76 4.66 16.87
N VAL A 50 -22.55 3.56 16.15
CA VAL A 50 -21.59 3.49 15.05
C VAL A 50 -22.34 3.65 13.73
N GLU A 51 -21.97 4.66 12.95
CA GLU A 51 -22.51 4.95 11.62
C GLU A 51 -21.52 4.53 10.53
N TYR A 52 -22.03 3.83 9.52
CA TYR A 52 -21.25 3.43 8.34
C TYR A 52 -21.38 4.47 7.23
N LYS A 53 -20.25 4.91 6.67
CA LYS A 53 -20.20 5.81 5.50
C LYS A 53 -19.47 5.15 4.34
N GLY A 54 -20.21 4.89 3.27
CA GLY A 54 -19.67 4.52 1.97
C GLY A 54 -19.34 5.75 1.13
N TYR A 55 -18.50 5.55 0.11
CA TYR A 55 -18.03 6.59 -0.81
C TYR A 55 -18.28 6.14 -2.26
N ASN A 56 -18.31 7.08 -3.20
CA ASN A 56 -18.43 6.75 -4.62
C ASN A 56 -17.17 6.05 -5.12
N ASP A 57 -17.30 5.04 -5.97
CA ASP A 57 -16.17 4.29 -6.56
C ASP A 57 -15.47 5.11 -7.66
N THR A 58 -14.90 6.26 -7.25
CA THR A 58 -14.13 7.19 -8.08
C THR A 58 -12.86 7.59 -7.33
N LEU A 59 -11.92 8.22 -8.04
CA LEU A 59 -10.69 8.72 -7.41
C LEU A 59 -11.00 9.81 -6.38
N GLU A 60 -11.98 10.66 -6.64
CA GLU A 60 -12.48 11.66 -5.70
C GLU A 60 -13.06 10.99 -4.45
N GLY A 61 -13.85 9.92 -4.60
CA GLY A 61 -14.38 9.18 -3.47
C GLY A 61 -13.28 8.52 -2.61
N VAL A 62 -12.17 8.09 -3.22
CA VAL A 62 -10.97 7.68 -2.47
C VAL A 62 -10.43 8.85 -1.67
N VAL A 63 -10.22 10.02 -2.28
CA VAL A 63 -9.72 11.21 -1.57
C VAL A 63 -10.64 11.60 -0.41
N GLU A 64 -11.95 11.67 -0.65
CA GLU A 64 -12.97 11.95 0.37
C GLU A 64 -12.90 10.95 1.52
N SER A 65 -12.71 9.65 1.22
CA SER A 65 -12.58 8.62 2.27
C SER A 65 -11.39 8.85 3.20
N PHE A 66 -10.31 9.47 2.72
CA PHE A 66 -9.16 9.81 3.56
C PHE A 66 -9.33 11.15 4.28
N LEU A 67 -9.98 12.14 3.65
CA LEU A 67 -10.25 13.43 4.27
C LEU A 67 -11.14 13.27 5.51
N ASP A 68 -12.16 12.43 5.42
CA ASP A 68 -13.08 12.19 6.54
C ASP A 68 -12.52 11.22 7.59
N ARG A 69 -11.42 10.51 7.29
CA ARG A 69 -10.90 9.43 8.16
C ARG A 69 -10.35 9.97 9.47
N TRP A 70 -9.84 11.19 9.45
CA TRP A 70 -9.19 11.82 10.59
C TRP A 70 -9.90 13.13 10.92
N GLU A 71 -10.39 13.24 12.15
CA GLU A 71 -10.95 14.49 12.65
C GLU A 71 -9.84 15.54 12.80
N GLY A 72 -10.16 16.81 12.55
CA GLY A 72 -9.23 17.92 12.77
C GLY A 72 -8.43 18.39 11.54
N GLY A 73 -8.67 17.81 10.36
CA GLY A 73 -8.06 18.28 9.12
C GLY A 73 -6.61 17.86 8.96
N PHE A 74 -5.79 18.70 8.32
CA PHE A 74 -4.39 18.35 8.04
C PHE A 74 -3.55 18.31 9.32
N LEU A 75 -2.99 17.14 9.61
CA LEU A 75 -2.13 16.90 10.77
C LEU A 75 -0.71 17.40 10.50
N GLN A 76 -0.51 18.72 10.64
CA GLN A 76 0.76 19.39 10.34
C GLN A 76 1.93 18.83 11.15
N ASP A 77 1.70 18.49 12.42
CA ASP A 77 2.69 17.90 13.32
C ASP A 77 3.21 16.54 12.81
N VAL A 78 2.31 15.68 12.31
CA VAL A 78 2.66 14.40 11.69
C VAL A 78 3.48 14.63 10.41
N TYR A 79 3.09 15.60 9.59
CA TYR A 79 3.81 15.94 8.36
C TYR A 79 5.20 16.53 8.65
N ASP A 80 5.32 17.36 9.68
CA ASP A 80 6.58 17.94 10.12
C ASP A 80 7.52 16.85 10.66
N GLU A 81 7.00 15.91 11.46
CA GLU A 81 7.78 14.78 11.95
C GLU A 81 8.24 13.87 10.81
N TRP A 82 7.35 13.62 9.83
CA TRP A 82 7.73 12.94 8.60
C TRP A 82 8.90 13.65 7.92
N ASN A 83 8.83 14.97 7.70
CA ASN A 83 9.89 15.71 7.01
C ASN A 83 11.24 15.67 7.74
N LYS A 84 11.25 15.65 9.08
CA LYS A 84 12.49 15.54 9.87
C LYS A 84 13.24 14.24 9.61
N HIS A 85 12.52 13.14 9.40
CA HIS A 85 13.12 11.80 9.26
C HIS A 85 13.03 11.23 7.85
N ALA A 86 12.32 11.91 6.93
CA ALA A 86 12.04 11.41 5.59
C ALA A 86 13.32 11.01 4.85
N GLU A 87 14.41 11.77 4.97
CA GLU A 87 15.69 11.43 4.31
C GLU A 87 16.30 10.11 4.81
N LYS A 88 16.04 9.73 6.07
CA LYS A 88 16.55 8.47 6.65
C LYS A 88 15.63 7.28 6.38
N ILE A 89 14.36 7.53 6.05
CA ILE A 89 13.32 6.51 5.86
C ILE A 89 13.02 6.30 4.37
N ARG A 90 13.25 7.31 3.53
CA ARG A 90 13.20 7.18 2.08
C ARG A 90 14.37 6.32 1.63
N TYR A 91 14.01 5.17 1.06
CA TYR A 91 14.91 4.26 0.35
C TYR A 91 15.65 4.96 -0.79
#